data_AF-A0AB33JLA1-F1
#
_entry.id   AF-A0AB33JLA1-F1
#
_cell.length_a   1.000
_cell.length_b   1.000
_cell.length_c   1.000
_cell.angle_alpha   90.00
_cell.angle_beta   90.00
_cell.angle_gamma   90.00
#
_symmetry.space_group_name_H-M   'P 1'
#
loop_
_entity.id
_entity.type
_entity.pdbx_description
1 polymer ?
#
loop_
_entity_poly.entity_id
_entity_poly.type
_entity_poly.pdbx_seq_one_letter_code
_entity_poly.pdbx_strand_id
1 'polypeptide(L)' 'MANCPPGTELDDWMVTNGDGSPLGPDHRVRWATAGENGIGAWIAPYTGSPTPPESITLTGSCTC' A
#
# COMPACT_ATOMS: atom_id res chain seq x y z
N MET A 1 2.24 -2.75 -5.65
CA MET A 1 3.26 -3.53 -4.93
C MET A 1 4.52 -2.69 -4.85
N ALA A 2 5.25 -2.77 -3.74
CA ALA A 2 6.55 -2.13 -3.56
C ALA A 2 7.54 -3.23 -3.17
N ASN A 3 8.67 -3.29 -3.86
CA ASN A 3 9.70 -4.31 -3.65
C ASN A 3 11.04 -3.62 -3.42
N CYS A 4 11.75 -4.05 -2.38
CA CYS A 4 13.08 -3.59 -2.07
C CYS A 4 14.15 -4.50 -2.71
N PRO A 5 15.34 -3.96 -3.02
CA PRO A 5 16.49 -4.75 -3.42
C PRO A 5 16.81 -5.87 -2.40
N PRO A 6 17.44 -6.97 -2.84
CA PRO A 6 17.89 -8.02 -1.93
C PRO A 6 18.79 -7.48 -0.81
N GLY A 7 18.56 -7.93 0.41
CA GLY A 7 19.29 -7.47 1.60
C GLY A 7 18.80 -6.13 2.15
N THR A 8 17.62 -5.67 1.72
CA THR A 8 16.94 -4.50 2.28
C THR A 8 15.46 -4.80 2.51
N GLU A 9 14.89 -4.24 3.57
CA GLU A 9 13.49 -4.38 3.93
C GLU A 9 12.73 -3.06 3.80
N LEU A 10 11.43 -3.14 3.55
CA LEU A 10 10.57 -1.97 3.43
C LEU A 10 10.17 -1.50 4.83
N ASP A 11 10.68 -0.34 5.25
CA ASP A 11 10.55 0.16 6.63
C ASP A 11 9.40 1.16 6.78
N ASP A 12 9.44 2.25 6.01
CA ASP A 12 8.38 3.26 5.98
C ASP A 12 7.65 3.18 4.65
N TRP A 13 6.35 2.88 4.69
CA TRP A 13 5.52 2.80 3.49
C TRP A 13 4.13 3.36 3.71
N MET A 14 3.55 3.89 2.63
CA MET A 14 2.22 4.49 2.62
C MET A 14 1.45 4.14 1.34
N VAL A 15 0.14 4.12 1.46
CA VAL A 15 -0.78 3.97 0.32
C VAL A 15 -1.57 5.24 0.13
N THR A 16 -1.59 5.75 -1.10
CA THR A 16 -2.32 6.93 -1.55
C THR A 16 -3.25 6.57 -2.71
N ASN A 17 -4.11 7.51 -3.12
CA ASN A 17 -4.81 7.39 -4.40
C ASN A 17 -3.81 7.37 -5.56
N GLY A 18 -4.26 6.96 -6.75
CA GLY A 18 -3.43 6.94 -7.95
C GLY A 18 -2.80 8.28 -8.31
N ASP A 19 -3.48 9.39 -8.01
CA ASP A 19 -2.98 10.75 -8.21
C ASP A 19 -2.02 11.24 -7.11
N GLY A 20 -1.80 10.44 -6.05
CA GLY A 20 -0.92 10.76 -4.93
C GLY A 20 -1.60 11.48 -3.76
N SER A 21 -2.87 11.89 -3.88
CA SER A 21 -3.64 12.41 -2.74
C SER A 21 -3.87 11.35 -1.65
N PRO A 22 -4.05 11.77 -0.38
CA PRO A 22 -4.34 10.84 0.70
C PRO A 22 -5.66 10.10 0.47
N LEU A 23 -5.70 8.83 0.91
CA LEU A 23 -6.92 8.05 0.91
C LEU A 23 -8.01 8.69 1.78
N GLY A 24 -9.27 8.44 1.45
CA GLY A 24 -10.40 8.87 2.28
C GLY A 24 -10.31 8.26 3.68
N PRO A 25 -10.83 8.94 4.72
CA PRO A 25 -10.70 8.49 6.12
C PRO A 25 -11.35 7.12 6.38
N ASP A 26 -12.32 6.74 5.56
CA ASP A 26 -13.04 5.46 5.65
C ASP A 26 -12.42 4.37 4.76
N HIS A 27 -11.42 4.67 3.93
CA HIS A 27 -10.73 3.64 3.15
C HIS A 27 -9.83 2.81 4.06
N ARG A 28 -10.04 1.49 4.05
CA ARG A 28 -9.23 0.56 4.83
C ARG A 28 -8.18 -0.10 3.96
N VAL A 29 -6.92 0.18 4.25
CA VAL A 29 -5.78 -0.47 3.60
C VAL A 29 -5.47 -1.78 4.30
N ARG A 30 -5.34 -2.85 3.53
CA ARG A 30 -4.72 -4.10 3.96
C ARG A 30 -3.45 -4.33 3.16
N TRP A 31 -2.53 -5.08 3.75
CA TRP A 31 -1.26 -5.40 3.13
C TRP A 31 -0.84 -6.82 3.48
N ALA A 32 0.05 -7.37 2.65
CA ALA A 32 0.72 -8.63 2.87
C ALA A 32 2.12 -8.57 2.25
N THR A 33 3.02 -9.42 2.75
CA THR A 33 4.33 -9.63 2.15
C THR A 33 4.19 -10.18 0.73
N ALA A 34 4.87 -9.57 -0.21
CA ALA A 34 4.96 -9.98 -1.60
C ALA A 34 6.41 -10.39 -1.90
N GLY A 35 6.71 -11.68 -1.74
CA GLY A 35 8.08 -12.19 -1.80
C GLY A 35 8.87 -11.89 -0.52
N GLU A 36 10.20 -12.01 -0.60
CA GLU A 36 11.10 -11.90 0.56
C GLU A 36 11.26 -10.45 1.06
N ASN A 37 11.28 -9.48 0.14
CA ASN A 37 11.61 -8.08 0.43
C ASN A 37 10.55 -7.10 -0.10
N GLY A 38 9.31 -7.56 -0.25
CA GLY A 38 8.25 -6.78 -0.89
C GLY A 38 6.95 -6.79 -0.10
N ILE A 39 6.11 -5.80 -0.37
CA ILE A 39 4.73 -5.75 0.12
C ILE A 39 3.74 -5.49 -1.03
N GLY A 40 2.60 -6.15 -0.95
CA GLY A 40 1.39 -5.82 -1.70
C GLY A 40 0.39 -5.17 -0.76
N ALA A 41 -0.26 -4.09 -1.21
CA ALA A 41 -1.34 -3.44 -0.47
C ALA A 41 -2.57 -3.26 -1.37
N TRP A 42 -3.76 -3.30 -0.78
CA TRP A 42 -5.05 -3.14 -1.45
C TRP A 42 -6.09 -2.51 -0.53
N ILE A 43 -7.13 -1.91 -1.12
CA ILE A 43 -8.29 -1.43 -0.37
C ILE A 43 -9.19 -2.61 -0.05
N ALA A 44 -9.37 -2.89 1.24
CA ALA A 44 -10.17 -4.03 1.69
C ALA A 44 -11.64 -3.60 1.87
N PRO A 45 -12.58 -4.23 1.14
CA PRO A 45 -13.99 -3.92 1.30
C PRO A 45 -14.51 -4.37 2.66
N TYR A 46 -15.47 -3.63 3.17
CA TYR A 46 -16.24 -3.94 4.37
C TYR A 46 -17.67 -3.41 4.21
N THR A 47 -18.59 -3.84 5.06
CA THR A 47 -19.99 -3.37 5.02
C THR A 47 -20.06 -1.86 5.23
N GLY A 48 -20.62 -1.13 4.26
CA GLY A 48 -20.67 0.33 4.27
C GLY A 48 -19.39 1.02 3.78
N SER A 49 -18.45 0.26 3.19
CA SER A 49 -17.24 0.84 2.59
C SER A 49 -17.61 1.87 1.51
N PRO A 50 -16.91 3.00 1.45
CA PRO A 50 -17.00 3.90 0.31
C PRO A 50 -16.55 3.18 -0.98
N THR A 51 -16.93 3.73 -2.13
CA THR A 51 -16.45 3.27 -3.43
C THR A 51 -14.91 3.27 -3.43
N PRO A 52 -14.26 2.17 -3.83
CA PRO A 52 -12.80 2.14 -3.91
C PRO A 52 -12.31 3.16 -4.95
N PRO A 53 -11.14 3.77 -4.72
CA PRO A 53 -10.53 4.66 -5.71
C PRO A 53 -10.21 3.89 -7.00
N GLU A 54 -10.17 4.59 -8.13
CA GLU A 54 -9.89 3.98 -9.45
C GLU A 54 -8.53 3.29 -9.49
N SER A 55 -7.57 3.82 -8.74
CA SER A 55 -6.26 3.21 -8.54
C SER A 55 -5.66 3.68 -7.21
N ILE A 56 -4.67 2.93 -6.72
CA ILE A 56 -3.88 3.27 -5.54
C ILE A 56 -2.40 3.24 -5.88
N THR A 57 -1.64 4.08 -5.21
CA THR A 57 -0.18 4.12 -5.29
C THR A 57 0.38 3.65 -3.96
N LEU A 58 1.35 2.73 -4.01
CA LEU A 58 2.09 2.26 -2.85
C LEU A 58 3.52 2.78 -2.97
N THR A 59 3.94 3.58 -2.01
CA THR A 59 5.29 4.14 -1.95
C THR A 59 5.91 3.73 -0.63
N GLY A 60 7.20 3.39 -0.63
CA GLY A 60 7.92 3.14 0.60
C GLY A 60 9.42 3.22 0.41
N SER A 61 10.12 3.25 1.54
CA SER A 61 11.56 3.39 1.65
C SER A 61 12.17 2.06 2.09
N CYS A 62 13.30 1.71 1.48
CA CYS A 62 14.04 0.49 1.80
C CYS A 62 15.19 0.80 2.75
N THR A 63 15.38 -0.03 3.77
CA THR A 63 16.48 0.06 4.75
C THR A 63 17.27 -1.25 4.81
N CYS A 64 18.53 -1.20 5.23
CA CYS A 64 19.47 -2.33 5.25
C CYS A 64 19.68 -2.88 6.67
#